data_AF-A0AAW4BI71-F1
#
_entry.id   AF-A0AAW4BI71-F1
#
_cell.length_a   1.000
_cell.length_b   1.000
_cell.length_c   1.000
_cell.angle_alpha   90.00
_cell.angle_beta   90.00
_cell.angle_gamma   90.00
#
_symmetry.space_group_name_H-M   'P 1'
#
loop_
_entity.id
_entity.type
_entity.pdbx_description
1 polymer ?
#
loop_
_entity_poly.entity_id
_entity_poly.type
_entity_poly.pdbx_seq_one_letter_code
_entity_poly.pdbx_strand_id
1 'polypeptide(L)' 'MDKVVKDRFDEYPKNVRIRLEELRNLVFQIVSELDLGDVDESLKWGEPSYSVKTGSPL' A
#
# COMPACT_ATOMS: atom_id res chain seq x y z
N MET A 1 -4.60 5.20 -4.97
CA MET A 1 -3.63 5.79 -4.02
C MET A 1 -4.17 7.10 -3.50
N ASP A 2 -4.41 7.13 -2.19
CA ASP A 2 -4.76 8.34 -1.44
C ASP A 2 -3.69 9.44 -1.59
N LYS A 3 -4.09 10.71 -1.53
CA LYS A 3 -3.17 11.84 -1.71
C LYS A 3 -2.05 11.84 -0.67
N VAL A 4 -2.36 11.58 0.60
CA VAL A 4 -1.39 11.58 1.69
C VAL A 4 -0.41 10.43 1.56
N VAL A 5 -0.89 9.26 1.10
CA VAL A 5 -0.03 8.11 0.80
C VAL A 5 0.89 8.43 -0.38
N LYS A 6 0.37 9.05 -1.44
CA LYS A 6 1.18 9.47 -2.58
C LYS A 6 2.29 10.44 -2.18
N ASP A 7 1.95 11.46 -1.41
CA ASP A 7 2.90 12.47 -0.95
C ASP A 7 4.02 11.81 -0.13
N ARG A 8 3.69 10.82 0.71
CA ARG A 8 4.68 10.03 1.44
C ARG A 8 5.56 9.18 0.53
N PHE A 9 5.00 8.52 -0.49
CA PHE A 9 5.78 7.82 -1.51
C PHE A 9 6.77 8.76 -2.22
N ASP A 10 6.35 10.01 -2.45
CA ASP A 10 7.13 11.05 -3.11
C ASP A 10 8.33 11.54 -2.29
N GLU A 11 8.36 11.29 -0.98
CA GLU A 11 9.49 11.63 -0.09
C GLU A 11 10.60 10.58 -0.10
N TYR A 12 10.32 9.31 -0.46
CA TYR A 12 11.36 8.29 -0.47
C TYR A 12 12.35 8.50 -1.61
N PRO A 13 13.65 8.22 -1.37
CA PRO A 13 14.65 8.13 -2.44
C PRO A 13 14.20 7.17 -3.54
N LYS A 14 14.56 7.47 -4.79
CA LYS A 14 14.08 6.73 -5.97
C LYS A 14 14.28 5.21 -5.88
N ASN A 15 15.45 4.77 -5.39
CA ASN A 15 15.76 3.35 -5.24
C ASN A 15 14.88 2.64 -4.20
N VAL A 16 14.45 3.37 -3.15
CA VAL A 16 13.54 2.84 -2.12
C VAL A 16 12.11 2.85 -2.65
N ARG A 17 11.68 3.96 -3.29
CA ARG A 17 10.33 4.09 -3.85
C ARG A 17 9.99 2.97 -4.83
N ILE A 18 10.92 2.60 -5.72
CA ILE A 18 10.72 1.49 -6.67
C ILE A 18 10.37 0.19 -5.92
N ARG A 19 11.06 -0.10 -4.81
CA ARG A 19 10.78 -1.31 -4.01
C ARG A 19 9.44 -1.23 -3.27
N LEU A 20 9.06 -0.05 -2.77
CA LEU A 20 7.76 0.15 -2.13
C LEU A 20 6.62 0.04 -3.15
N GLU A 21 6.81 0.52 -4.37
CA GLU A 21 5.83 0.37 -5.46
C GLU A 21 5.68 -1.10 -5.89
N GLU A 22 6.79 -1.86 -5.96
CA GLU A 22 6.75 -3.31 -6.18
C GLU A 22 5.96 -4.03 -5.08
N LEU A 23 6.21 -3.69 -3.79
CA LEU A 23 5.49 -4.25 -2.66
C LEU A 23 3.99 -3.91 -2.72
N ARG A 24 3.65 -2.65 -3.01
CA ARG A 24 2.27 -2.22 -3.21
C ARG A 24 1.60 -3.04 -4.29
N ASN A 25 2.24 -3.20 -5.46
CA ASN A 25 1.68 -3.99 -6.55
C ASN A 25 1.44 -5.45 -6.14
N LEU A 26 2.35 -6.04 -5.35
CA LEU A 26 2.17 -7.39 -4.83
C LEU A 26 0.96 -7.50 -3.89
N VAL A 27 0.75 -6.51 -3.01
CA VAL A 27 -0.44 -6.46 -2.15
C VAL A 27 -1.72 -6.45 -2.99
N PHE A 28 -1.81 -5.57 -4.00
CA PHE A 28 -2.98 -5.51 -4.87
C PHE A 28 -3.18 -6.78 -5.71
N GLN A 29 -2.10 -7.42 -6.15
CA GLN A 29 -2.18 -8.71 -6.84
C GLN A 29 -2.80 -9.79 -5.94
N ILE A 30 -2.31 -9.93 -4.70
CA ILE A 30 -2.83 -10.92 -3.75
C ILE A 30 -4.30 -10.66 -3.43
N VAL A 31 -4.67 -9.39 -3.22
CA VAL A 31 -6.07 -9.01 -2.96
C VAL A 31 -6.98 -9.42 -4.12
N SER A 32 -6.53 -9.22 -5.35
CA SER A 32 -7.26 -9.63 -6.55
C SER A 32 -7.32 -11.16 -6.70
N GLU A 33 -6.24 -11.88 -6.43
CA GLU A 33 -6.19 -13.35 -6.52
C GLU A 33 -7.10 -14.04 -5.50
N LEU A 34 -7.23 -13.45 -4.32
CA LEU A 34 -8.01 -13.98 -3.20
C LEU A 34 -9.43 -13.41 -3.11
N ASP A 35 -9.84 -12.53 -4.03
CA ASP A 35 -11.14 -11.84 -4.04
C ASP A 35 -11.50 -11.18 -2.70
N LEU A 36 -10.53 -10.46 -2.11
CA LEU A 36 -10.70 -9.83 -0.78
C LEU A 36 -11.44 -8.48 -0.82
N GLY A 37 -11.85 -8.03 -2.01
CA GLY A 37 -12.53 -6.76 -2.24
C GLY A 37 -11.58 -5.56 -2.28
N ASP A 38 -12.09 -4.40 -1.88
CA ASP A 38 -11.36 -3.13 -1.96
C ASP A 38 -10.23 -3.04 -0.92
N VAL A 39 -9.11 -2.43 -1.33
CA VAL A 39 -7.99 -2.07 -0.45
C VAL A 39 -8.11 -0.63 -0.01
N ASP A 40 -8.14 -0.40 1.29
CA ASP A 40 -7.96 0.91 1.90
C ASP A 40 -6.47 1.17 2.14
N GLU A 41 -5.96 2.25 1.54
CA GLU A 41 -4.58 2.71 1.67
C GLU A 41 -4.53 3.90 2.64
N SER A 42 -3.76 3.78 3.72
CA SER A 42 -3.58 4.85 4.72
C SER A 42 -2.12 4.94 5.17
N LEU A 43 -1.82 5.89 6.06
CA LEU A 43 -0.53 5.92 6.75
C LEU A 43 -0.71 5.53 8.22
N LYS A 44 0.13 4.62 8.69
CA LYS A 44 0.27 4.29 10.12
C LYS A 44 1.72 4.48 10.53
N TRP A 45 1.94 5.24 11.61
CA TRP A 45 3.29 5.59 12.08
C TRP A 45 4.15 6.30 11.01
N GLY A 46 3.49 7.01 10.09
CA GLY A 46 4.15 7.67 8.96
C GLY A 46 4.52 6.73 7.81
N GLU A 47 4.19 5.44 7.87
CA GLU A 47 4.49 4.47 6.82
C GLU A 47 3.21 4.00 6.10
N PRO A 48 3.28 3.61 4.81
CA PRO A 48 2.14 3.05 4.08
C PRO A 48 1.55 1.83 4.78
N SER A 49 0.23 1.81 4.94
CA SER A 49 -0.51 0.68 5.49
C SER A 49 -1.68 0.31 4.59
N TYR A 50 -1.92 -0.99 4.47
CA TYR A 50 -2.93 -1.56 3.57
C TYR A 50 -3.91 -2.40 4.37
N SER A 51 -5.20 -2.16 4.21
CA SER A 51 -6.23 -2.96 4.86
C SER A 51 -7.34 -3.35 3.89
N VAL A 52 -7.91 -4.53 4.13
CA VAL A 52 -9.12 -5.01 3.44
C VAL A 52 -10.20 -5.27 4.49
N LYS A 53 -11.44 -5.56 4.06
CA LYS A 53 -12.57 -5.77 4.98
C LYS A 53 -12.32 -6.82 6.07
N THR A 54 -11.46 -7.79 5.80
CA THR A 54 -11.15 -8.90 6.70
C THR A 54 -9.65 -8.97 6.99
N GLY A 55 -9.30 -9.40 8.21
CA GLY A 55 -7.90 -9.57 8.62
C GLY A 55 -7.28 -8.31 9.21
N SER A 56 -5.96 -8.39 9.44
CA SER A 56 -5.18 -7.30 10.03
C SER A 56 -4.45 -6.50 8.94
N PRO A 57 -4.38 -5.17 9.09
CA PRO A 57 -3.64 -4.32 8.14
C PRO A 57 -2.16 -4.68 8.10
N LEU A 58 -1.58 -4.59 6.91
CA LEU A 58 -0.13 -4.64 6.68
C LEU A 58 0.49 -3.26 6.86
#